data_AF-C6PP51-F1
#
_entry.id   AF-C6PP51-F1
#
_cell.length_a   1.000
_cell.length_b   1.000
_cell.length_c   1.000
_cell.angle_alpha   90.00
_cell.angle_beta   90.00
_cell.angle_gamma   90.00
#
_symmetry.space_group_name_H-M   'P 1'
#
loop_
_entity.id
_entity.type
_entity.pdbx_description
1 polymer ?
#
loop_
_entity_poly.entity_id
_entity_poly.type
_entity_poly.pdbx_seq_one_letter_code
_entity_poly.pdbx_strand_id
1 'polypeptide(L)'
;MEIRLLKKGYKNNEQFYKDFLTGEIKDEYFSGEVVHIDAAPDFPIYMGVGYEKQRRELFLQAFDIISKYYLNTDRDIHFDEVFWHSLFCVYKREYLLETYPEINNGINNFNNIVVKKFDWENYIYKCVLGAQYINDNVIDDSERKRYYDLIIDNLDLYNYIIKYEIFRNDKFLINILDITDDLGLTKILKSKIKSRDGLGKDERVGRRVIFEFNKSYPIIMSPMLEKKELQEIFLKYLSYYYDEVQL
;
A
#
# COMPACT_ATOMS: atom_id res chain seq x y z
N MET A 1 3.20 -24.08 6.49
CA MET A 1 2.27 -23.63 7.54
C MET A 1 0.86 -23.61 6.98
N GLU A 2 -0.12 -24.06 7.77
CA GLU A 2 -1.54 -24.06 7.41
C GLU A 2 -2.25 -22.83 7.98
N ILE A 3 -2.94 -22.06 7.13
CA ILE A 3 -3.75 -20.89 7.50
C ILE A 3 -5.23 -21.21 7.24
N ARG A 4 -6.00 -21.40 8.33
CA ARG A 4 -7.45 -21.61 8.25
C ARG A 4 -8.16 -20.29 7.99
N LEU A 5 -8.98 -20.23 6.94
CA LEU A 5 -9.66 -19.01 6.55
C LEU A 5 -10.93 -18.74 7.38
N LEU A 6 -11.10 -17.48 7.77
CA LEU A 6 -12.30 -16.98 8.42
C LEU A 6 -13.47 -16.93 7.42
N LYS A 7 -14.67 -17.28 7.86
CA LYS A 7 -15.90 -17.05 7.10
C LYS A 7 -16.36 -15.60 7.22
N LYS A 8 -17.19 -15.13 6.28
CA LYS A 8 -17.76 -13.77 6.33
C LYS A 8 -18.50 -13.52 7.66
N GLY A 9 -18.40 -12.28 8.17
CA GLY A 9 -19.13 -11.83 9.36
C GLY A 9 -18.29 -11.56 10.62
N TYR A 10 -16.96 -11.70 10.55
CA TYR A 10 -16.06 -11.35 11.67
C TYR A 10 -15.85 -9.83 11.84
N LYS A 11 -16.03 -9.04 10.78
CA LYS A 11 -15.82 -7.58 10.82
C LYS A 11 -16.91 -6.89 11.64
N ASN A 12 -16.53 -5.88 12.41
CA ASN A 12 -17.43 -5.13 13.28
C ASN A 12 -18.24 -6.02 14.26
N ASN A 13 -17.72 -7.21 14.58
CA ASN A 13 -18.34 -8.15 15.50
C ASN A 13 -17.68 -8.02 16.88
N GLU A 14 -18.43 -7.53 17.87
CA GLU A 14 -17.92 -7.36 19.24
C GLU A 14 -17.48 -8.67 19.89
N GLN A 15 -18.19 -9.76 19.62
CA GLN A 15 -17.82 -11.06 20.17
C GLN A 15 -16.50 -11.55 19.58
N PHE A 16 -16.34 -11.41 18.26
CA PHE A 16 -15.07 -11.77 17.59
C PHE A 16 -13.89 -10.95 18.12
N TYR A 17 -14.09 -9.64 18.38
CA TYR A 17 -13.06 -8.81 19.00
C TYR A 17 -12.70 -9.27 20.42
N LYS A 18 -13.69 -9.62 21.26
CA LYS A 18 -13.43 -10.17 22.59
C LYS A 18 -12.68 -11.50 22.53
N ASP A 19 -13.11 -12.38 21.63
CA ASP A 19 -12.48 -13.68 21.39
C ASP A 19 -11.03 -13.50 20.89
N PHE A 20 -10.76 -12.51 20.03
CA PHE A 20 -9.41 -12.13 19.64
C PHE A 20 -8.57 -11.67 20.84
N LEU A 21 -9.12 -10.81 21.71
CA LEU A 21 -8.39 -10.35 22.89
C LEU A 21 -8.09 -11.47 23.89
N THR A 22 -8.95 -12.48 24.03
CA THR A 22 -8.72 -13.61 24.93
C THR A 22 -7.90 -14.74 24.29
N GLY A 23 -7.73 -14.72 22.96
CA GLY A 23 -7.08 -15.80 22.21
C GLY A 23 -8.01 -17.01 21.97
N GLU A 24 -9.31 -16.83 22.10
CA GLU A 24 -10.33 -17.88 22.03
C GLU A 24 -11.11 -17.82 20.71
N ILE A 25 -10.42 -17.72 19.56
CA ILE A 25 -11.08 -17.74 18.25
C ILE A 25 -11.70 -19.13 18.01
N LYS A 26 -13.02 -19.21 18.14
CA LYS A 26 -13.81 -20.44 18.04
C LYS A 26 -13.88 -20.99 16.62
N ASP A 27 -14.06 -22.32 16.51
CA ASP A 27 -14.17 -23.02 15.22
C ASP A 27 -15.33 -22.53 14.34
N GLU A 28 -16.38 -21.98 14.95
CA GLU A 28 -17.52 -21.42 14.23
C GLU A 28 -17.17 -20.24 13.34
N TYR A 29 -16.04 -19.55 13.55
CA TYR A 29 -15.61 -18.43 12.73
C TYR A 29 -14.93 -18.84 11.41
N PHE A 30 -14.64 -20.13 11.20
CA PHE A 30 -13.90 -20.59 10.03
C PHE A 30 -14.82 -21.08 8.91
N SER A 31 -14.40 -20.91 7.65
CA SER A 31 -15.11 -21.40 6.47
C SER A 31 -14.86 -22.88 6.19
N GLY A 32 -13.78 -23.44 6.76
CA GLY A 32 -13.25 -24.76 6.40
C GLY A 32 -12.24 -24.71 5.24
N GLU A 33 -12.07 -23.56 4.59
CA GLU A 33 -11.02 -23.34 3.60
C GLU A 33 -9.66 -23.10 4.26
N VAL A 34 -8.61 -23.48 3.54
CA VAL A 34 -7.25 -23.50 4.05
C VAL A 34 -6.28 -23.02 2.98
N VAL A 35 -5.34 -22.16 3.36
CA VAL A 35 -4.22 -21.71 2.53
C VAL A 35 -2.90 -22.23 3.12
N HIS A 36 -1.99 -22.65 2.25
CA HIS A 36 -0.66 -23.13 2.65
C HIS A 36 0.40 -22.10 2.27
N ILE A 37 1.24 -21.73 3.24
CA ILE A 37 2.38 -20.84 3.05
C ILE A 37 3.63 -21.44 3.68
N ASP A 38 4.81 -21.12 3.15
CA ASP A 38 6.06 -21.70 3.67
C ASP A 38 6.36 -21.24 5.09
N ALA A 39 6.36 -19.93 5.29
CA ALA A 39 6.62 -19.28 6.57
C ALA A 39 5.77 -18.00 6.70
N ALA A 40 5.53 -17.59 7.94
CA ALA A 40 4.85 -16.36 8.26
C ALA A 40 5.65 -15.56 9.30
N PRO A 41 6.77 -14.91 8.93
CA PRO A 41 7.44 -13.99 9.85
C PRO A 41 6.59 -12.76 10.14
N ASP A 42 6.79 -12.14 11.31
CA ASP A 42 6.09 -10.92 11.70
C ASP A 42 6.57 -9.72 10.92
N PHE A 43 5.68 -8.78 10.60
CA PHE A 43 6.03 -7.54 9.93
C PHE A 43 5.04 -6.42 10.32
N PRO A 44 5.45 -5.14 10.22
CA PRO A 44 4.56 -4.03 10.54
C PRO A 44 3.34 -3.99 9.62
N ILE A 45 2.13 -4.01 10.20
CA ILE A 45 0.86 -3.99 9.47
C ILE A 45 0.15 -2.63 9.49
N TYR A 46 0.55 -1.75 10.41
CA TYR A 46 -0.04 -0.43 10.59
C TYR A 46 1.05 0.61 10.85
N MET A 47 0.95 1.73 10.13
CA MET A 47 1.98 2.78 10.08
C MET A 47 1.34 4.19 10.16
N GLY A 48 0.17 4.25 10.80
CA GLY A 48 -0.67 5.45 10.89
C GLY A 48 -0.18 6.50 11.90
N VAL A 49 -1.14 7.17 12.52
CA VAL A 49 -0.86 8.22 13.52
C VAL A 49 -0.15 7.62 14.73
N GLY A 50 0.93 8.26 15.19
CA GLY A 50 1.76 7.79 16.30
C GLY A 50 3.07 7.11 15.85
N TYR A 51 3.16 6.73 14.58
CA TYR A 51 4.32 6.02 14.01
C TYR A 51 5.11 6.89 13.02
N GLU A 52 4.88 8.20 12.97
CA GLU A 52 5.46 9.11 11.97
C GLU A 52 6.98 9.07 11.92
N LYS A 53 7.64 9.03 13.08
CA LYS A 53 9.11 9.07 13.18
C LYS A 53 9.78 7.81 12.63
N GLN A 54 9.12 6.66 12.74
CA GLN A 54 9.64 5.36 12.33
C GLN A 54 8.98 4.85 11.03
N ARG A 55 8.05 5.63 10.45
CA ARG A 55 7.24 5.21 9.30
C ARG A 55 8.08 4.66 8.15
N ARG A 56 9.22 5.29 7.85
CA ARG A 56 10.14 4.83 6.80
C ARG A 56 10.65 3.41 7.09
N GLU A 57 11.19 3.20 8.29
CA GLU A 57 11.77 1.92 8.72
C GLU A 57 10.71 0.81 8.72
N LEU A 58 9.49 1.11 9.19
CA LEU A 58 8.38 0.17 9.20
C LEU A 58 7.97 -0.26 7.78
N PHE A 59 7.90 0.69 6.83
CA PHE A 59 7.63 0.36 5.42
C PHE A 59 8.73 -0.50 4.81
N LEU A 60 10.00 -0.15 5.03
CA LEU A 60 11.12 -0.95 4.51
C LEU A 60 11.10 -2.37 5.06
N GLN A 61 10.84 -2.53 6.37
CA GLN A 61 10.70 -3.83 7.00
C GLN A 61 9.53 -4.63 6.40
N ALA A 62 8.38 -3.98 6.20
CA ALA A 62 7.23 -4.62 5.59
C ALA A 62 7.50 -5.05 4.14
N PHE A 63 8.11 -4.20 3.31
CA PHE A 63 8.51 -4.56 1.94
C PHE A 63 9.48 -5.74 1.92
N ASP A 64 10.52 -5.72 2.75
CA ASP A 64 11.51 -6.80 2.81
C ASP A 64 10.86 -8.13 3.17
N ILE A 65 10.02 -8.15 4.20
CA ILE A 65 9.39 -9.38 4.68
C ILE A 65 8.32 -9.89 3.72
N ILE A 66 7.45 -9.01 3.21
CA ILE A 66 6.40 -9.38 2.25
C ILE A 66 7.03 -9.97 0.99
N SER A 67 8.05 -9.29 0.45
CA SER A 67 8.71 -9.70 -0.79
C SER A 67 9.37 -11.07 -0.69
N LYS A 68 9.94 -11.42 0.46
CA LYS A 68 10.65 -12.69 0.68
C LYS A 68 9.76 -13.87 1.07
N TYR A 69 8.68 -13.61 1.81
CA TYR A 69 7.94 -14.68 2.50
C TYR A 69 6.47 -14.81 2.13
N TYR A 70 5.86 -13.76 1.55
CA TYR A 70 4.42 -13.74 1.29
C TYR A 70 4.06 -13.67 -0.20
N LEU A 71 5.00 -13.26 -1.07
CA LEU A 71 4.80 -13.23 -2.53
C LEU A 71 5.12 -14.54 -3.25
N ASN A 72 5.48 -15.60 -2.53
CA ASN A 72 5.65 -16.96 -3.06
C ASN A 72 4.32 -17.72 -3.22
N THR A 73 3.19 -17.08 -2.90
CA THR A 73 1.84 -17.63 -3.07
C THR A 73 1.20 -17.14 -4.36
N ASP A 74 0.11 -17.79 -4.78
CA ASP A 74 -0.67 -17.31 -5.92
C ASP A 74 -1.17 -15.88 -5.69
N ARG A 75 -1.23 -15.09 -6.77
CA ARG A 75 -1.67 -13.69 -6.70
C ARG A 75 -3.01 -13.50 -6.03
N ASP A 76 -3.94 -14.42 -6.26
CA ASP A 76 -5.27 -14.37 -5.67
C ASP A 76 -5.21 -14.49 -4.14
N ILE A 77 -4.19 -15.16 -3.58
CA ILE A 77 -4.00 -15.33 -2.13
C ILE A 77 -3.45 -14.05 -1.50
N HIS A 78 -2.33 -13.51 -1.99
CA HIS A 78 -1.76 -12.30 -1.37
C HIS A 78 -2.58 -11.04 -1.65
N PHE A 79 -3.53 -11.08 -2.60
CA PHE A 79 -4.56 -10.05 -2.75
C PHE A 79 -5.92 -10.39 -2.10
N ASP A 80 -6.02 -11.51 -1.36
CA ASP A 80 -7.22 -11.84 -0.60
C ASP A 80 -7.21 -11.20 0.80
N GLU A 81 -8.24 -10.40 1.03
CA GLU A 81 -8.51 -9.79 2.34
C GLU A 81 -8.68 -10.83 3.45
N VAL A 82 -9.39 -11.94 3.15
CA VAL A 82 -9.71 -12.96 4.14
C VAL A 82 -8.45 -13.69 4.57
N PHE A 83 -7.55 -14.01 3.65
CA PHE A 83 -6.23 -14.54 3.96
C PHE A 83 -5.50 -13.68 5.01
N TRP A 84 -5.34 -12.38 4.76
CA TRP A 84 -4.62 -11.48 5.68
C TRP A 84 -5.28 -11.39 7.05
N HIS A 85 -6.60 -11.18 7.10
CA HIS A 85 -7.31 -11.11 8.38
C HIS A 85 -7.24 -12.43 9.15
N SER A 86 -7.29 -13.57 8.46
CA SER A 86 -7.15 -14.89 9.09
C SER A 86 -5.75 -15.08 9.67
N LEU A 87 -4.71 -14.74 8.90
CA LEU A 87 -3.33 -14.75 9.36
C LEU A 87 -3.17 -13.92 10.64
N PHE A 88 -3.67 -12.69 10.62
CA PHE A 88 -3.48 -11.75 11.72
C PHE A 88 -4.26 -12.12 12.98
N CYS A 89 -5.55 -12.43 12.84
CA CYS A 89 -6.41 -12.71 13.99
C CYS A 89 -6.09 -14.03 14.67
N VAL A 90 -5.56 -15.02 13.94
CA VAL A 90 -5.38 -16.39 14.45
C VAL A 90 -3.92 -16.69 14.78
N TYR A 91 -2.97 -16.19 13.99
CA TYR A 91 -1.56 -16.61 14.08
C TYR A 91 -0.59 -15.49 14.47
N LYS A 92 -1.07 -14.24 14.58
CA LYS A 92 -0.22 -13.07 14.88
C LYS A 92 -0.70 -12.27 16.08
N ARG A 93 -1.62 -12.82 16.87
CA ARG A 93 -2.25 -12.12 17.99
C ARG A 93 -1.23 -11.52 18.96
N GLU A 94 -0.27 -12.31 19.43
CA GLU A 94 0.72 -11.88 20.42
C GLU A 94 1.55 -10.71 19.89
N TYR A 95 2.10 -10.87 18.68
CA TYR A 95 2.84 -9.81 17.98
C TYR A 95 2.02 -8.53 17.85
N LEU A 96 0.75 -8.63 17.47
CA LEU A 96 -0.13 -7.48 17.27
C LEU A 96 -0.44 -6.75 18.57
N LEU A 97 -0.72 -7.48 19.65
CA LEU A 97 -1.04 -6.88 20.95
C LEU A 97 0.20 -6.23 21.60
N GLU A 98 1.40 -6.75 21.33
CA GLU A 98 2.66 -6.16 21.77
C GLU A 98 3.02 -4.91 20.95
N THR A 99 2.91 -5.00 19.62
CA THR A 99 3.32 -3.93 18.70
C THR A 99 2.32 -2.78 18.63
N TYR A 100 1.03 -3.09 18.74
CA TYR A 100 -0.08 -2.14 18.61
C TYR A 100 -1.01 -2.21 19.84
N PRO A 101 -0.54 -1.78 21.02
CA PRO A 101 -1.29 -1.89 22.27
C PRO A 101 -2.65 -1.16 22.22
N GLU A 102 -2.80 -0.17 21.34
CA GLU A 102 -4.06 0.54 21.09
C GLU A 102 -5.20 -0.36 20.61
N ILE A 103 -4.91 -1.56 20.11
CA ILE A 103 -5.92 -2.57 19.79
C ILE A 103 -6.79 -2.88 21.03
N ASN A 104 -6.21 -2.85 22.23
CA ASN A 104 -6.94 -3.08 23.49
C ASN A 104 -7.93 -1.96 23.84
N ASN A 105 -7.79 -0.78 23.22
CA ASN A 105 -8.59 0.40 23.56
C ASN A 105 -9.95 0.43 22.86
N GLY A 106 -10.30 -0.60 22.08
CA GLY A 106 -11.64 -0.79 21.56
C GLY A 106 -11.71 -1.38 20.15
N ILE A 107 -12.90 -1.89 19.82
CA ILE A 107 -13.18 -2.54 18.53
C ILE A 107 -12.85 -1.65 17.32
N ASN A 108 -12.99 -0.33 17.44
CA ASN A 108 -12.66 0.59 16.36
C ASN A 108 -11.15 0.57 16.03
N ASN A 109 -10.27 0.49 17.03
CA ASN A 109 -8.84 0.38 16.79
C ASN A 109 -8.49 -0.99 16.21
N PHE A 110 -9.07 -2.06 16.74
CA PHE A 110 -8.96 -3.41 16.17
C PHE A 110 -9.37 -3.44 14.69
N ASN A 111 -10.52 -2.85 14.35
CA ASN A 111 -11.01 -2.80 12.96
C ASN A 111 -10.13 -1.93 12.06
N ASN A 112 -9.53 -0.86 12.58
CA ASN A 112 -8.68 0.03 11.79
C ASN A 112 -7.26 -0.51 11.60
N ILE A 113 -6.78 -1.38 12.49
CA ILE A 113 -5.41 -1.91 12.49
C ILE A 113 -5.38 -3.33 11.91
N VAL A 114 -6.21 -4.23 12.43
CA VAL A 114 -6.13 -5.68 12.17
C VAL A 114 -7.04 -6.11 11.03
N VAL A 115 -8.32 -5.72 11.06
CA VAL A 115 -9.32 -6.15 10.07
C VAL A 115 -9.77 -5.02 9.12
N LYS A 116 -8.85 -4.08 8.87
CA LYS A 116 -9.10 -2.94 7.98
C LYS A 116 -9.35 -3.44 6.56
N LYS A 117 -10.37 -2.88 5.92
CA LYS A 117 -10.68 -3.18 4.51
C LYS A 117 -9.41 -3.20 3.66
N PHE A 118 -9.22 -4.26 2.88
CA PHE A 118 -8.02 -4.49 2.09
C PHE A 118 -8.12 -3.77 0.74
N ASP A 119 -7.92 -2.45 0.78
CA ASP A 119 -7.90 -1.59 -0.39
C ASP A 119 -6.71 -0.62 -0.34
N TRP A 120 -6.68 0.36 -1.24
CA TRP A 120 -5.59 1.33 -1.37
C TRP A 120 -5.31 2.14 -0.09
N GLU A 121 -6.19 2.16 0.91
CA GLU A 121 -5.93 2.81 2.20
C GLU A 121 -5.18 1.89 3.18
N ASN A 122 -5.19 0.58 2.95
CA ASN A 122 -4.55 -0.43 3.80
C ASN A 122 -3.04 -0.48 3.57
N TYR A 123 -2.26 -0.51 4.67
CA TYR A 123 -0.79 -0.52 4.59
C TYR A 123 -0.24 -1.83 4.03
N ILE A 124 -0.86 -2.97 4.34
CA ILE A 124 -0.46 -4.27 3.79
C ILE A 124 -0.74 -4.28 2.29
N TYR A 125 -1.93 -3.83 1.85
CA TYR A 125 -2.26 -3.72 0.43
C TYR A 125 -1.22 -2.90 -0.34
N LYS A 126 -0.83 -1.73 0.21
CA LYS A 126 0.24 -0.88 -0.33
C LYS A 126 1.56 -1.62 -0.47
N CYS A 127 1.95 -2.35 0.57
CA CYS A 127 3.24 -3.05 0.59
C CYS A 127 3.23 -4.26 -0.35
N VAL A 128 2.14 -5.05 -0.39
CA VAL A 128 1.97 -6.18 -1.32
C VAL A 128 2.04 -5.72 -2.76
N LEU A 129 1.28 -4.67 -3.12
CA LEU A 129 1.26 -4.16 -4.49
C LEU A 129 2.64 -3.62 -4.90
N GLY A 130 3.28 -2.84 -4.03
CA GLY A 130 4.61 -2.27 -4.31
C GLY A 130 5.68 -3.36 -4.39
N ALA A 131 5.69 -4.31 -3.44
CA ALA A 131 6.61 -5.44 -3.44
C ALA A 131 6.45 -6.30 -4.69
N GLN A 132 5.21 -6.65 -5.06
CA GLN A 132 4.94 -7.43 -6.27
C GLN A 132 5.45 -6.70 -7.52
N TYR A 133 5.05 -5.44 -7.72
CA TYR A 133 5.37 -4.72 -8.96
C TYR A 133 6.88 -4.53 -9.14
N ILE A 134 7.58 -4.26 -8.04
CA ILE A 134 9.04 -4.12 -8.06
C ILE A 134 9.71 -5.49 -8.26
N ASN A 135 9.29 -6.54 -7.55
CA ASN A 135 9.89 -7.86 -7.68
C ASN A 135 9.73 -8.48 -9.07
N ASP A 136 8.58 -8.26 -9.70
CA ASP A 136 8.25 -8.80 -11.04
C ASP A 136 9.08 -8.15 -12.15
N ASN A 137 9.60 -6.93 -11.92
CA ASN A 137 10.27 -6.14 -12.94
C ASN A 137 11.76 -5.87 -12.65
N VAL A 138 12.19 -6.01 -11.40
CA VAL A 138 13.56 -5.72 -10.96
C VAL A 138 14.15 -6.98 -10.36
N ILE A 139 15.24 -7.48 -10.95
CA ILE A 139 15.90 -8.72 -10.52
C ILE A 139 16.87 -8.45 -9.37
N ASP A 140 17.60 -7.33 -9.42
CA ASP A 140 18.65 -7.00 -8.45
C ASP A 140 18.07 -6.47 -7.14
N ASP A 141 18.45 -7.08 -6.01
CA ASP A 141 17.92 -6.73 -4.70
C ASP A 141 18.30 -5.33 -4.21
N SER A 142 19.47 -4.82 -4.62
CA SER A 142 19.88 -3.46 -4.25
C SER A 142 19.03 -2.42 -4.98
N GLU A 143 18.69 -2.71 -6.24
CA GLU A 143 17.81 -1.88 -7.06
C GLU A 143 16.35 -1.94 -6.58
N ARG A 144 15.87 -3.12 -6.14
CA ARG A 144 14.55 -3.22 -5.48
C ARG A 144 14.45 -2.31 -4.27
N LYS A 145 15.50 -2.27 -3.46
CA LYS A 145 15.56 -1.38 -2.30
C LYS A 145 15.49 0.10 -2.70
N ARG A 146 16.17 0.51 -3.78
CA ARG A 146 16.06 1.87 -4.34
C ARG A 146 14.61 2.20 -4.69
N TYR A 147 13.88 1.29 -5.35
CA TYR A 147 12.47 1.51 -5.66
C TYR A 147 11.56 1.56 -4.42
N TYR A 148 11.81 0.74 -3.40
CA TYR A 148 11.09 0.83 -2.13
C TYR A 148 11.32 2.18 -1.45
N ASP A 149 12.56 2.67 -1.45
CA ASP A 149 12.89 4.01 -0.96
C ASP A 149 12.14 5.09 -1.75
N LEU A 150 12.09 5.00 -3.09
CA LEU A 150 11.34 5.94 -3.93
C LEU A 150 9.83 5.94 -3.65
N ILE A 151 9.22 4.75 -3.44
CA ILE A 151 7.82 4.63 -3.04
C ILE A 151 7.59 5.33 -1.69
N ILE A 152 8.46 5.08 -0.72
CA ILE A 152 8.34 5.65 0.63
C ILE A 152 8.50 7.18 0.60
N ASP A 153 9.47 7.67 -0.17
CA ASP A 153 9.72 9.09 -0.34
C ASP A 153 8.59 9.79 -1.11
N ASN A 154 7.80 9.05 -1.87
CA ASN A 154 6.68 9.56 -2.66
C ASN A 154 5.32 8.93 -2.29
N LEU A 155 5.10 8.55 -1.02
CA LEU A 155 3.88 7.86 -0.58
C LEU A 155 2.58 8.54 -0.98
N ASP A 156 2.51 9.88 -0.96
CA ASP A 156 1.31 10.62 -1.38
C ASP A 156 1.01 10.42 -2.88
N LEU A 157 2.04 10.42 -3.72
CA LEU A 157 1.92 10.14 -5.15
C LEU A 157 1.54 8.67 -5.36
N TYR A 158 2.26 7.76 -4.70
CA TYR A 158 2.01 6.32 -4.76
C TYR A 158 0.57 5.97 -4.37
N ASN A 159 0.07 6.51 -3.25
CA ASN A 159 -1.31 6.33 -2.79
C ASN A 159 -2.32 6.72 -3.86
N TYR A 160 -2.07 7.80 -4.62
CA TYR A 160 -2.97 8.25 -5.69
C TYR A 160 -2.86 7.37 -6.94
N ILE A 161 -1.67 6.90 -7.29
CA ILE A 161 -1.47 5.91 -8.36
C ILE A 161 -2.31 4.65 -8.04
N ILE A 162 -2.13 4.08 -6.85
CA ILE A 162 -2.83 2.84 -6.49
C ILE A 162 -4.31 3.07 -6.14
N LYS A 163 -4.75 4.31 -5.90
CA LYS A 163 -6.18 4.61 -5.69
C LYS A 163 -6.96 4.36 -6.98
N TYR A 164 -6.43 4.78 -8.13
CA TYR A 164 -7.08 4.63 -9.42
C TYR A 164 -6.74 3.27 -10.05
N GLU A 165 -7.76 2.44 -10.28
CA GLU A 165 -7.59 1.10 -10.82
C GLU A 165 -6.81 1.07 -12.14
N ILE A 166 -7.03 2.05 -13.01
CA ILE A 166 -6.34 2.18 -14.30
C ILE A 166 -4.82 2.35 -14.20
N PHE A 167 -4.32 2.80 -13.04
CA PHE A 167 -2.88 3.01 -12.80
C PHE A 167 -2.28 1.94 -11.89
N ARG A 168 -3.07 0.96 -11.42
CA ARG A 168 -2.57 -0.22 -10.69
C ARG A 168 -1.89 -1.17 -11.66
N ASN A 169 -0.85 -0.70 -12.33
CA ASN A 169 -0.01 -1.44 -13.25
C ASN A 169 1.46 -1.18 -12.90
N ASP A 170 2.26 -2.23 -12.99
CA ASP A 170 3.67 -2.26 -12.68
C ASP A 170 4.50 -1.31 -13.57
N LYS A 171 4.35 -1.37 -14.89
CA LYS A 171 5.04 -0.51 -15.85
C LYS A 171 4.73 0.97 -15.60
N PHE A 172 3.47 1.31 -15.33
CA PHE A 172 3.10 2.69 -15.02
C PHE A 172 3.76 3.17 -13.72
N LEU A 173 3.70 2.37 -12.65
CA LEU A 173 4.34 2.73 -11.38
C LEU A 173 5.84 2.95 -11.55
N ILE A 174 6.54 1.99 -12.15
CA ILE A 174 8.00 2.04 -12.34
C ILE A 174 8.39 3.25 -13.17
N ASN A 175 7.72 3.49 -14.30
CA ASN A 175 8.03 4.65 -15.13
C ASN A 175 7.81 5.97 -14.39
N ILE A 176 6.76 6.10 -13.58
CA ILE A 176 6.52 7.33 -12.79
C ILE A 176 7.60 7.50 -11.71
N LEU A 177 8.01 6.43 -11.03
CA LEU A 177 9.08 6.48 -10.02
C LEU A 177 10.41 6.88 -10.68
N ASP A 178 10.74 6.28 -11.81
CA ASP A 178 11.92 6.61 -12.60
C ASP A 178 11.92 8.07 -13.05
N ILE A 179 10.83 8.56 -13.67
CA ILE A 179 10.72 9.96 -14.10
C ILE A 179 10.88 10.91 -12.90
N THR A 180 10.33 10.53 -11.75
CA THR A 180 10.44 11.31 -10.52
C THR A 180 11.87 11.39 -10.01
N ASP A 181 12.61 10.27 -10.07
CA ASP A 181 13.99 10.17 -9.61
C ASP A 181 14.96 10.85 -10.58
N ASP A 182 14.88 10.50 -11.87
CA ASP A 182 15.72 11.03 -12.96
C ASP A 182 15.71 12.56 -13.02
N LEU A 183 14.56 13.17 -12.72
CA LEU A 183 14.35 14.61 -12.77
C LEU A 183 14.34 15.29 -11.38
N GLY A 184 14.60 14.54 -10.31
CA GLY A 184 14.68 15.09 -8.94
C GLY A 184 13.37 15.71 -8.42
N LEU A 185 12.22 15.20 -8.83
CA LEU A 185 10.91 15.85 -8.65
C LEU A 185 10.25 15.60 -7.28
N THR A 186 10.80 14.71 -6.45
CA THR A 186 10.23 14.33 -5.13
C THR A 186 9.81 15.54 -4.28
N LYS A 187 10.65 16.56 -4.17
CA LYS A 187 10.35 17.78 -3.39
C LYS A 187 9.19 18.58 -4.00
N ILE A 188 9.16 18.69 -5.33
CA ILE A 188 8.13 19.42 -6.07
C ILE A 188 6.78 18.70 -5.94
N LEU A 189 6.73 17.39 -6.17
CA LEU A 189 5.51 16.60 -6.13
C LEU A 189 4.85 16.60 -4.74
N LYS A 190 5.66 16.70 -3.68
CA LYS A 190 5.19 16.81 -2.29
C LYS A 190 4.73 18.21 -1.90
N SER A 191 5.05 19.24 -2.69
CA SER A 191 4.74 20.64 -2.36
C SER A 191 3.23 20.91 -2.38
N LYS A 192 2.79 21.83 -1.51
CA LYS A 192 1.39 22.30 -1.47
C LYS A 192 1.18 23.37 -2.53
N ILE A 193 0.01 23.34 -3.17
CA ILE A 193 -0.41 24.37 -4.12
C ILE A 193 -1.02 25.52 -3.31
N LYS A 194 -0.34 26.68 -3.27
CA LYS A 194 -0.71 27.81 -2.39
C LYS A 194 -1.51 28.92 -3.09
N SER A 195 -1.60 28.91 -4.41
CA SER A 195 -1.99 30.09 -5.22
C SER A 195 -3.19 29.87 -6.15
N ARG A 196 -4.06 28.89 -5.87
CA ARG A 196 -5.25 28.62 -6.70
C ARG A 196 -6.53 28.58 -5.87
N ASP A 197 -7.31 29.65 -5.97
CA ASP A 197 -8.65 29.71 -5.39
C ASP A 197 -9.55 28.65 -6.06
N GLY A 198 -10.17 27.80 -5.25
CA GLY A 198 -11.02 26.68 -5.71
C GLY A 198 -10.39 25.29 -5.59
N LEU A 199 -9.10 25.18 -5.25
CA LEU A 199 -8.49 23.92 -4.84
C LEU A 199 -8.63 23.72 -3.33
N GLY A 200 -8.82 22.47 -2.88
CA GLY A 200 -8.92 22.14 -1.46
C GLY A 200 -7.68 22.54 -0.66
N LYS A 201 -7.82 22.66 0.67
CA LYS A 201 -6.77 23.18 1.57
C LYS A 201 -5.50 22.31 1.67
N ASP A 202 -5.49 21.10 1.12
CA ASP A 202 -4.34 20.17 1.16
C ASP A 202 -4.03 19.54 -0.22
N GLU A 203 -4.26 20.29 -1.30
CA GLU A 203 -3.88 19.84 -2.63
C GLU A 203 -2.36 19.92 -2.83
N ARG A 204 -1.78 18.80 -3.26
CA ARG A 204 -0.34 18.65 -3.56
C ARG A 204 -0.13 18.46 -5.05
N VAL A 205 0.99 18.96 -5.55
CA VAL A 205 1.33 18.94 -6.98
C VAL A 205 1.23 17.51 -7.55
N GLY A 206 1.87 16.52 -6.93
CA GLY A 206 1.86 15.14 -7.43
C GLY A 206 0.47 14.51 -7.50
N ARG A 207 -0.39 14.80 -6.51
CA ARG A 207 -1.79 14.33 -6.50
C ARG A 207 -2.56 14.88 -7.71
N ARG A 208 -2.33 16.16 -8.04
CA ARG A 208 -2.95 16.82 -9.17
C ARG A 208 -2.44 16.30 -10.50
N VAL A 209 -1.14 15.99 -10.62
CA VAL A 209 -0.59 15.35 -11.82
C VAL A 209 -1.29 14.02 -12.11
N ILE A 210 -1.39 13.12 -11.13
CA ILE A 210 -2.09 11.84 -11.30
C ILE A 210 -3.58 12.03 -11.57
N PHE A 211 -4.21 13.05 -10.99
CA PHE A 211 -5.58 13.40 -11.28
C PHE A 211 -5.80 13.86 -12.73
N GLU A 212 -4.88 14.63 -13.31
CA GLU A 212 -4.94 15.00 -14.73
C GLU A 212 -4.74 13.79 -15.64
N PHE A 213 -3.83 12.87 -15.29
CA PHE A 213 -3.77 11.57 -15.98
C PHE A 213 -5.13 10.87 -15.96
N ASN A 214 -5.79 10.78 -14.80
CA ASN A 214 -7.08 10.09 -14.67
C ASN A 214 -8.21 10.76 -15.47
N LYS A 215 -8.14 12.08 -15.71
CA LYS A 215 -9.13 12.82 -16.49
C LYS A 215 -8.94 12.69 -17.99
N SER A 216 -7.70 12.83 -18.44
CA SER A 216 -7.39 13.11 -19.83
C SER A 216 -7.05 11.85 -20.63
N TYR A 217 -6.60 10.78 -19.97
CA TYR A 217 -6.23 9.56 -20.68
C TYR A 217 -7.43 8.63 -20.88
N PRO A 218 -7.78 8.27 -22.13
CA PRO A 218 -8.69 7.16 -22.35
C PRO A 218 -8.07 5.89 -21.73
N ILE A 219 -8.91 5.21 -20.97
CA ILE A 219 -8.73 4.07 -20.04
C ILE A 219 -7.79 2.94 -20.55
N ILE A 220 -7.35 2.95 -21.81
CA ILE A 220 -6.70 1.83 -22.49
C ILE A 220 -5.19 2.05 -22.75
N MET A 221 -4.65 3.28 -22.69
CA MET A 221 -3.27 3.54 -23.16
C MET A 221 -2.21 3.84 -22.08
N SER A 222 -2.57 4.17 -20.84
CA SER A 222 -1.58 4.59 -19.82
C SER A 222 -0.52 3.52 -19.49
N PRO A 223 -0.84 2.22 -19.38
CA PRO A 223 0.16 1.16 -19.21
C PRO A 223 0.99 0.88 -20.48
N MET A 224 0.51 1.32 -21.65
CA MET A 224 1.16 1.07 -22.95
C MET A 224 2.17 2.15 -23.33
N LEU A 225 2.16 3.30 -22.66
CA LEU A 225 3.11 4.37 -22.95
C LEU A 225 4.53 3.95 -22.59
N GLU A 226 5.44 4.23 -23.52
CA GLU A 226 6.86 4.14 -23.23
C GLU A 226 7.27 5.26 -22.27
N LYS A 227 8.33 5.02 -21.48
CA LYS A 227 8.79 5.95 -20.43
C LYS A 227 8.92 7.39 -20.94
N LYS A 228 9.46 7.57 -22.14
CA LYS A 228 9.65 8.90 -22.76
C LYS A 228 8.33 9.62 -23.04
N GLU A 229 7.35 8.93 -23.63
CA GLU A 229 6.04 9.51 -23.91
C GLU A 229 5.33 9.87 -22.61
N LEU A 230 5.38 8.96 -21.62
CA LEU A 230 4.83 9.21 -20.30
C LEU A 230 5.47 10.43 -19.64
N GLN A 231 6.78 10.61 -19.76
CA GLN A 231 7.51 11.75 -19.24
C GLN A 231 7.04 13.07 -19.85
N GLU A 232 6.85 13.14 -21.17
CA GLU A 232 6.36 14.35 -21.84
C GLU A 232 4.98 14.78 -21.30
N ILE A 233 4.09 13.82 -21.10
CA ILE A 233 2.75 14.07 -20.54
C ILE A 233 2.83 14.43 -19.06
N PHE A 234 3.69 13.74 -18.31
CA PHE A 234 3.90 14.01 -16.89
C PHE A 234 4.37 15.45 -16.67
N LEU A 235 5.34 15.91 -17.45
CA LEU A 235 5.85 17.28 -17.40
C LEU A 235 4.81 18.31 -17.83
N LYS A 236 4.00 18.00 -18.84
CA LYS A 236 2.86 18.84 -19.24
C LYS A 236 1.85 19.01 -18.11
N TYR A 237 1.49 17.95 -17.39
CA TYR A 237 0.57 18.07 -16.25
C TYR A 237 1.23 18.72 -15.04
N LEU A 238 2.52 18.50 -14.84
CA LEU A 238 3.29 19.18 -13.81
C LEU A 238 3.25 20.71 -14.02
N SER A 239 3.44 21.16 -15.27
CA SER A 239 3.45 22.59 -15.61
C SER A 239 2.10 23.29 -15.39
N TYR A 240 1.00 22.55 -15.20
CA TYR A 240 -0.29 23.16 -14.82
C TYR A 240 -0.34 23.62 -13.37
N TYR A 241 0.62 23.17 -12.55
CA TYR A 241 0.64 23.36 -11.10
C TYR A 241 1.99 23.84 -10.56
N TYR A 242 3.02 23.89 -11.40
CA TYR A 242 4.37 24.31 -11.04
C TYR A 242 5.05 24.98 -12.24
N ASP A 243 5.22 26.30 -12.17
CA ASP A 243 5.67 27.15 -13.30
C ASP A 243 7.20 27.16 -13.50
N GLU A 244 8.00 26.62 -12.56
CA GLU A 244 9.47 26.63 -12.64
C GLU A 244 10.07 25.42 -13.37
N VAL A 245 9.32 24.74 -14.24
CA VAL A 245 9.89 23.67 -15.07
C VAL A 245 10.60 24.30 -16.28
N GLN A 246 11.74 24.94 -16.02
CA GLN A 246 12.82 25.02 -17.01
C GLN A 246 13.66 23.76 -16.83
N LEU A 247 13.27 22.68 -17.51
CA LEU A 247 14.10 21.51 -17.75
C LEU A 247 14.85 21.68 -19.07
#